data_AF-A0A4Y8CB16-F1
#
_entry.id   AF-A0A4Y8CB16-F1
#
_cell.length_a   1.000
_cell.length_b   1.000
_cell.length_c   1.000
_cell.angle_alpha   90.00
_cell.angle_beta   90.00
_cell.angle_gamma   90.00
#
_symmetry.space_group_name_H-M   'P 1'
#
loop_
_entity.id
_entity.type
_entity.pdbx_description
1 polymer ?
#
loop_
_entity_poly.entity_id
_entity_poly.type
_entity_poly.pdbx_seq_one_letter_code
_entity_poly.pdbx_strand_id
1 'polypeptide(L)'
;CYLAALEAGVDGIDLAAAPVSGGTSQPDILTMMHALKGKDYDLGGLEEEKILKYEEVLKDCLKEYFLPPEATMVNPLIPFSPMPGGALTANTQMMRDNNILDKFPQVIHAMREVVEKGGFGTSVTPVSQFYFQQAFNNVMFGPWKKIAEGYGKMVLGYFGKTP
;
A
#
# COMPACT_ATOMS: atom_id res chain seq x y z
N CYS A 1 4.63 14.26 -3.16
CA CYS A 1 3.25 14.75 -3.42
C CYS A 1 2.79 15.72 -2.33
N TYR A 2 2.89 15.37 -1.04
CA TYR A 2 2.43 16.20 0.09
C TYR A 2 2.86 17.68 0.04
N LEU A 3 4.16 17.97 -0.12
CA LEU A 3 4.64 19.36 -0.22
C LEU A 3 4.04 20.10 -1.43
N ALA A 4 3.98 19.46 -2.59
CA ALA A 4 3.39 20.04 -3.78
C ALA A 4 1.87 20.25 -3.64
N ALA A 5 1.18 19.39 -2.88
CA ALA A 5 -0.24 19.56 -2.59
C ALA A 5 -0.48 20.77 -1.67
N LEU A 6 0.34 20.94 -0.63
CA LEU A 6 0.32 22.14 0.22
C LEU A 6 0.59 23.41 -0.59
N GLU A 7 1.58 23.37 -1.48
CA GLU A 7 1.88 24.47 -2.41
C GLU A 7 0.73 24.75 -3.39
N ALA A 8 -0.09 23.75 -3.71
CA ALA A 8 -1.31 23.89 -4.50
C ALA A 8 -2.54 24.35 -3.69
N GLY A 9 -2.40 24.54 -2.36
CA GLY A 9 -3.44 25.07 -1.49
C GLY A 9 -4.40 24.03 -0.90
N VAL A 10 -3.98 22.78 -0.71
CA VAL A 10 -4.80 21.83 0.09
C VAL A 10 -4.85 22.25 1.55
N ASP A 11 -6.03 22.10 2.17
CA ASP A 11 -6.25 22.47 3.57
C ASP A 11 -5.76 21.42 4.59
N GLY A 12 -5.31 20.25 4.13
CA GLY A 12 -4.95 19.15 5.01
C GLY A 12 -4.19 18.03 4.33
N ILE A 13 -3.46 17.27 5.16
CA ILE A 13 -2.64 16.13 4.76
C ILE A 13 -2.70 15.03 5.82
N ASP A 14 -2.56 13.77 5.41
CA ASP A 14 -2.48 12.62 6.32
C ASP A 14 -1.02 12.24 6.62
N LEU A 15 -0.68 12.07 7.90
CA LEU A 15 0.65 11.68 8.35
C LEU A 15 0.56 10.43 9.25
N ALA A 16 1.67 9.73 9.39
CA ALA A 16 1.80 8.58 10.29
C ALA A 16 2.98 8.76 11.23
N ALA A 17 2.96 8.11 12.38
CA ALA A 17 4.05 8.14 13.36
C ALA A 17 4.94 6.89 13.27
N ALA A 18 6.22 7.02 13.63
CA ALA A 18 7.08 5.86 13.74
C ALA A 18 6.59 4.91 14.87
N PRO A 19 6.67 3.57 14.69
CA PRO A 19 7.41 2.85 13.66
C PRO A 19 6.58 2.45 12.43
N VAL A 20 5.35 2.98 12.29
CA VAL A 20 4.41 2.59 11.22
C VAL A 20 4.27 3.67 10.13
N SER A 21 5.16 4.66 10.13
CA SER A 21 5.30 5.67 9.08
C SER A 21 6.24 5.21 7.97
N GLY A 22 6.08 5.80 6.78
CA GLY A 22 6.89 5.49 5.61
C GLY A 22 6.56 4.16 4.91
N GLY A 23 7.34 3.83 3.88
CA GLY A 23 7.14 2.64 3.05
C GLY A 23 5.75 2.59 2.40
N THR A 24 4.92 1.66 2.90
CA THR A 24 3.53 1.44 2.47
C THR A 24 2.50 2.34 3.17
N SER A 25 2.94 3.09 4.18
CA SER A 25 2.13 4.00 4.99
C SER A 25 2.32 5.47 4.55
N GLN A 26 1.76 6.39 5.32
CA GLN A 26 1.90 7.83 5.09
C GLN A 26 3.29 8.35 5.50
N PRO A 27 3.70 9.54 5.01
CA PRO A 27 4.91 10.20 5.48
C PRO A 27 4.91 10.42 7.00
N ASP A 28 6.10 10.44 7.55
CA ASP A 28 6.32 10.58 8.98
C ASP A 28 6.00 12.00 9.49
N ILE A 29 5.38 12.09 10.67
CA ILE A 29 4.97 13.37 11.29
C ILE A 29 6.18 14.28 11.53
N LEU A 30 7.22 13.78 12.22
CA LEU A 30 8.41 14.57 12.55
C LEU A 30 9.17 14.99 11.29
N THR A 31 9.23 14.09 10.30
CA THR A 31 9.83 14.39 9.00
C THR A 31 9.08 15.50 8.28
N MET A 32 7.75 15.49 8.29
CA MET A 32 6.95 16.55 7.67
C MET A 32 7.08 17.88 8.42
N MET A 33 7.05 17.86 9.76
CA MET A 33 7.30 19.06 10.57
C MET A 33 8.65 19.69 10.22
N HIS A 34 9.69 18.88 10.07
CA HIS A 34 11.01 19.36 9.66
C HIS A 34 10.99 19.94 8.23
N ALA A 35 10.33 19.29 7.28
CA ALA A 35 10.25 19.73 5.89
C ALA A 35 9.46 21.05 5.70
N LEU A 36 8.55 21.37 6.63
CA LEU A 36 7.77 22.61 6.62
C LEU A 36 8.38 23.73 7.45
N LYS A 37 9.51 23.49 8.14
CA LYS A 37 10.17 24.50 8.97
C LYS A 37 10.53 25.73 8.14
N GLY A 38 10.06 26.90 8.59
CA GLY A 38 10.28 28.17 7.91
C GLY A 38 9.38 28.42 6.68
N LYS A 39 8.40 27.55 6.42
CA LYS A 39 7.33 27.77 5.45
C LYS A 39 6.06 28.27 6.15
N ASP A 40 5.16 28.88 5.39
CA ASP A 40 3.88 29.43 5.88
C ASP A 40 2.79 28.35 5.96
N TYR A 41 3.10 27.25 6.65
CA TYR A 41 2.16 26.16 6.89
C TYR A 41 2.12 25.84 8.39
N ASP A 42 0.93 25.78 8.96
CA ASP A 42 0.69 25.34 10.34
C ASP A 42 0.09 23.93 10.33
N LEU A 43 0.77 22.99 10.99
CA LEU A 43 0.27 21.62 11.18
C LEU A 43 -0.63 21.48 12.43
N GLY A 44 -1.13 22.59 12.97
CA GLY A 44 -2.06 22.61 14.10
C GLY A 44 -1.35 22.58 15.46
N GLY A 45 -0.18 23.20 15.56
CA GLY A 45 0.54 23.30 16.84
C GLY A 45 1.11 21.98 17.37
N LEU A 46 1.51 21.06 16.49
CA LEU A 46 2.21 19.84 16.86
C LEU A 46 3.55 20.14 17.55
N GLU A 47 3.81 19.45 18.67
CA GLU A 47 5.03 19.61 19.47
C GLU A 47 5.93 18.37 19.35
N GLU A 48 7.20 18.58 18.98
CA GLU A 48 8.17 17.50 18.72
C GLU A 48 8.30 16.53 19.91
N GLU A 49 8.44 17.06 21.13
CA GLU A 49 8.58 16.25 22.35
C GLU A 49 7.36 15.37 22.64
N LYS A 50 6.15 15.86 22.36
CA LYS A 50 4.91 15.09 22.55
C LYS A 50 4.82 13.96 21.53
N ILE A 51 5.25 14.21 20.29
CA ILE A 51 5.27 13.20 19.23
C ILE A 51 6.33 12.14 19.53
N LEU A 52 7.54 12.54 19.94
CA LEU A 52 8.58 11.58 20.35
C LEU A 52 8.10 10.68 21.48
N LYS A 53 7.37 11.23 22.47
CA LYS A 53 6.77 10.42 23.53
C LYS A 53 5.71 9.46 23.02
N TYR A 54 4.86 9.91 22.11
CA TYR A 54 3.86 9.06 21.45
C TYR A 54 4.53 7.91 20.68
N GLU A 55 5.56 8.20 19.87
CA GLU A 55 6.29 7.17 19.13
C GLU A 55 6.98 6.16 20.04
N GLU A 56 7.53 6.59 21.18
CA GLU A 56 8.12 5.67 22.17
C GLU A 56 7.06 4.69 22.70
N VAL A 57 5.89 5.19 23.09
CA VAL A 57 4.77 4.35 23.56
C VAL A 57 4.28 3.43 22.46
N LEU A 58 4.16 3.94 21.22
CA LEU A 58 3.72 3.15 20.08
C LEU A 58 4.71 2.02 19.75
N LYS A 59 6.01 2.30 19.79
CA LYS A 59 7.07 1.31 19.61
C LYS A 59 6.99 0.21 20.66
N ASP A 60 6.80 0.56 21.93
CA ASP A 60 6.63 -0.45 23.01
C ASP A 60 5.34 -1.27 22.83
N CYS A 61 4.23 -0.63 22.44
CA CYS A 61 2.97 -1.32 22.18
C CYS A 61 3.05 -2.30 20.99
N LEU A 62 3.89 -1.98 20.00
CA LEU A 62 4.05 -2.78 18.78
C LEU A 62 5.25 -3.73 18.81
N LYS A 63 6.00 -3.84 19.92
CA LYS A 63 7.24 -4.62 19.99
C LYS A 63 7.08 -6.11 19.68
N GLU A 64 5.92 -6.68 19.98
CA GLU A 64 5.60 -8.09 19.71
C GLU A 64 5.07 -8.30 18.28
N TYR A 65 4.76 -7.23 17.55
CA TYR A 65 4.25 -7.32 16.19
C TYR A 65 5.41 -7.40 15.20
N PHE A 66 5.32 -8.37 14.29
CA PHE A 66 6.22 -8.43 13.16
C PHE A 66 5.85 -7.34 12.14
N LEU A 67 6.75 -6.37 11.97
CA LEU A 67 6.65 -5.36 10.91
C LEU A 67 7.35 -5.90 9.65
N PRO A 68 6.61 -6.21 8.57
CA PRO A 68 7.23 -6.73 7.36
C PRO A 68 8.23 -5.71 6.78
N PRO A 69 9.47 -6.11 6.43
CA PRO A 69 10.45 -5.19 5.84
C PRO A 69 9.94 -4.50 4.57
N GLU A 70 9.18 -5.21 3.73
CA GLU A 70 8.57 -4.66 2.53
C GLU A 70 7.50 -3.59 2.83
N ALA A 71 6.93 -3.58 4.04
CA ALA A 71 5.96 -2.58 4.46
C ALA A 71 6.62 -1.24 4.82
N THR A 72 7.89 -1.26 5.23
CA THR A 72 8.62 -0.09 5.74
C THR A 72 9.58 0.51 4.71
N MET A 73 9.77 -0.16 3.57
CA MET A 73 10.68 0.26 2.49
C MET A 73 9.95 0.88 1.30
N VAL A 74 10.64 1.78 0.59
CA VAL A 74 10.19 2.30 -0.70
C VAL A 74 10.42 1.25 -1.78
N ASN A 75 9.39 0.98 -2.59
CA ASN A 75 9.49 0.05 -3.72
C ASN A 75 9.22 0.75 -5.06
N PRO A 76 10.23 0.91 -5.94
CA PRO A 76 10.08 1.60 -7.22
C PRO A 76 9.26 0.82 -8.26
N LEU A 77 8.91 -0.45 -7.99
CA LEU A 77 8.15 -1.29 -8.92
C LEU A 77 6.62 -1.10 -8.81
N ILE A 78 6.14 -0.48 -7.73
CA ILE A 78 4.70 -0.27 -7.48
C ILE A 78 3.95 0.40 -8.66
N PRO A 79 4.52 1.42 -9.36
CA PRO A 79 3.84 2.04 -10.50
C PRO A 79 3.53 1.07 -11.65
N PHE A 80 4.27 -0.03 -11.79
CA PHE A 80 4.10 -1.00 -12.88
C PHE A 80 3.20 -2.18 -12.51
N SER A 81 3.01 -2.42 -11.21
CA SER A 81 2.14 -3.47 -10.66
C SER A 81 1.36 -2.88 -9.48
N PRO A 82 0.24 -2.20 -9.75
CA PRO A 82 -0.40 -1.32 -8.77
C PRO A 82 -1.00 -2.13 -7.63
N MET A 83 -0.26 -2.20 -6.52
CA MET A 83 -0.69 -2.85 -5.29
C MET A 83 -0.65 -1.83 -4.16
N PRO A 84 -1.82 -1.45 -3.59
CA PRO A 84 -1.87 -0.61 -2.41
C PRO A 84 -1.10 -1.22 -1.24
N GLY A 85 -0.55 -0.36 -0.38
CA GLY A 85 0.23 -0.78 0.78
C GLY A 85 -0.43 -1.86 1.64
N GLY A 86 -1.71 -1.68 1.99
CA GLY A 86 -2.46 -2.67 2.76
C GLY A 86 -2.70 -4.00 2.03
N ALA A 87 -2.82 -3.97 0.69
CA ALA A 87 -2.93 -5.19 -0.10
C ALA A 87 -1.57 -5.91 -0.20
N LEU A 88 -0.47 -5.16 -0.25
CA LEU A 88 0.88 -5.72 -0.25
C LEU A 88 1.14 -6.51 1.03
N THR A 89 0.97 -5.88 2.19
CA THR A 89 1.31 -6.48 3.48
C THR A 89 0.44 -7.71 3.80
N ALA A 90 -0.86 -7.64 3.53
CA ALA A 90 -1.77 -8.77 3.76
C ALA A 90 -1.38 -9.99 2.90
N ASN A 91 -1.05 -9.75 1.62
CA ASN A 91 -0.72 -10.83 0.69
C ASN A 91 0.68 -11.41 0.93
N THR A 92 1.68 -10.59 1.23
CA THR A 92 3.02 -11.12 1.55
C THR A 92 3.02 -11.88 2.87
N GLN A 93 2.21 -11.45 3.86
CA GLN A 93 2.01 -12.22 5.09
C GLN A 93 1.37 -13.59 4.80
N MET A 94 0.27 -13.62 4.04
CA MET A 94 -0.35 -14.89 3.60
C MET A 94 0.66 -15.79 2.88
N MET A 95 1.51 -15.24 2.01
CA MET A 95 2.53 -16.01 1.30
C MET A 95 3.65 -16.52 2.22
N ARG A 96 4.05 -15.76 3.25
CA ARG A 96 4.98 -16.23 4.28
C ARG A 96 4.40 -17.40 5.07
N ASP A 97 3.17 -17.25 5.55
CA ASP A 97 2.49 -18.27 6.36
C ASP A 97 2.36 -19.61 5.60
N ASN A 98 2.31 -19.55 4.27
CA ASN A 98 2.22 -20.71 3.38
C ASN A 98 3.57 -21.15 2.77
N ASN A 99 4.70 -20.55 3.18
CA ASN A 99 6.04 -20.86 2.67
C ASN A 99 6.16 -20.74 1.13
N ILE A 100 5.52 -19.73 0.54
CA ILE A 100 5.50 -19.48 -0.92
C ILE A 100 5.91 -18.04 -1.29
N LEU A 101 6.50 -17.30 -0.35
CA LEU A 101 6.91 -15.91 -0.57
C LEU A 101 7.91 -15.77 -1.73
N ASP A 102 8.70 -16.81 -2.02
CA ASP A 102 9.62 -16.89 -3.17
C ASP A 102 8.92 -16.68 -4.52
N LYS A 103 7.61 -16.94 -4.60
CA LYS A 103 6.80 -16.72 -5.81
C LYS A 103 6.31 -15.29 -5.98
N PHE A 104 6.46 -14.45 -4.96
CA PHE A 104 5.93 -13.08 -4.98
C PHE A 104 6.40 -12.25 -6.19
N PRO A 105 7.69 -12.29 -6.62
CA PRO A 105 8.13 -11.60 -7.83
C PRO A 105 7.38 -12.05 -9.10
N GLN A 106 7.06 -13.34 -9.21
CA GLN A 106 6.32 -13.88 -10.35
C GLN A 106 4.87 -13.40 -10.33
N VAL A 107 4.25 -13.31 -9.14
CA VAL A 107 2.88 -12.81 -8.97
C VAL A 107 2.80 -11.33 -9.36
N ILE A 108 3.76 -10.52 -8.89
CA ILE A 108 3.87 -9.11 -9.25
C ILE A 108 4.04 -8.91 -10.76
N HIS A 109 4.82 -9.77 -11.41
CA HIS A 109 4.99 -9.73 -12.86
C HIS A 109 3.69 -10.08 -13.60
N ALA A 110 3.01 -11.16 -13.18
CA ALA A 110 1.74 -11.59 -13.76
C ALA A 110 0.60 -10.56 -13.56
N MET A 111 0.69 -9.73 -12.52
CA MET A 111 -0.32 -8.72 -12.19
C MET A 111 -0.51 -7.69 -13.31
N ARG A 112 0.54 -7.38 -14.08
CA ARG A 112 0.46 -6.43 -15.20
C ARG A 112 -0.57 -6.84 -16.24
N GLU A 113 -0.51 -8.09 -16.70
CA GLU A 113 -1.46 -8.63 -17.68
C GLU A 113 -2.88 -8.69 -17.10
N VAL A 114 -2.99 -9.03 -15.81
CA VAL A 114 -4.28 -9.14 -15.11
C VAL A 114 -4.99 -7.79 -15.00
N VAL A 115 -4.25 -6.71 -14.72
CA VAL A 115 -4.78 -5.34 -14.69
C VAL A 115 -5.22 -4.89 -16.08
N GLU A 116 -4.41 -5.16 -17.11
CA GLU A 116 -4.72 -4.84 -18.50
C GLU A 116 -6.02 -5.54 -18.96
N LYS A 117 -6.12 -6.86 -18.74
CA LYS A 117 -7.34 -7.61 -19.08
C LYS A 117 -8.54 -7.28 -18.20
N GLY A 118 -8.30 -6.72 -17.02
CA GLY A 118 -9.34 -6.25 -16.10
C GLY A 118 -9.84 -4.85 -16.41
N GLY A 119 -9.39 -4.24 -17.52
CA GLY A 119 -9.88 -2.93 -17.96
C GLY A 119 -9.35 -1.76 -17.12
N PHE A 120 -8.17 -1.89 -16.51
CA PHE A 120 -7.53 -0.80 -15.74
C PHE A 120 -8.42 -0.22 -14.62
N GLY A 121 -9.30 -1.03 -14.04
CA GLY A 121 -10.03 -0.66 -12.83
C GLY A 121 -9.07 -0.20 -11.73
N THR A 122 -9.44 0.87 -11.01
CA THR A 122 -8.61 1.44 -9.95
C THR A 122 -8.28 0.38 -8.91
N SER A 123 -6.98 0.15 -8.67
CA SER A 123 -6.51 -0.86 -7.71
C SER A 123 -6.67 -0.37 -6.28
N VAL A 124 -7.91 -0.39 -5.79
CA VAL A 124 -8.30 -0.15 -4.39
C VAL A 124 -9.16 -1.33 -3.92
N THR A 125 -9.33 -1.51 -2.62
CA THR A 125 -10.18 -2.60 -2.11
C THR A 125 -11.62 -2.43 -2.62
N PRO A 126 -12.28 -3.47 -3.17
CA PRO A 126 -11.84 -4.87 -3.26
C PRO A 126 -11.06 -5.26 -4.53
N VAL A 127 -11.02 -4.39 -5.55
CA VAL A 127 -10.39 -4.61 -6.86
C VAL A 127 -8.91 -5.00 -6.76
N SER A 128 -8.16 -4.36 -5.86
CA SER A 128 -6.74 -4.69 -5.61
C SER A 128 -6.55 -6.17 -5.23
N GLN A 129 -7.46 -6.72 -4.44
CA GLN A 129 -7.45 -8.15 -4.07
C GLN A 129 -7.84 -9.03 -5.24
N PHE A 130 -8.78 -8.60 -6.08
CA PHE A 130 -9.16 -9.36 -7.28
C PHE A 130 -7.99 -9.51 -8.25
N TYR A 131 -7.25 -8.42 -8.48
CA TYR A 131 -6.03 -8.47 -9.30
C TYR A 131 -4.96 -9.37 -8.70
N PHE A 132 -4.69 -9.24 -7.40
CA PHE A 132 -3.70 -10.10 -6.76
C PHE A 132 -4.10 -11.57 -6.83
N GLN A 133 -5.34 -11.92 -6.49
CA GLN A 133 -5.83 -13.31 -6.49
C GLN A 133 -5.79 -13.91 -7.90
N GLN A 134 -6.14 -13.15 -8.93
CA GLN A 134 -6.06 -13.64 -10.30
C GLN A 134 -4.60 -13.82 -10.76
N ALA A 135 -3.70 -12.88 -10.43
CA ALA A 135 -2.27 -13.01 -10.72
C ALA A 135 -1.65 -14.19 -9.99
N PHE A 136 -2.01 -14.38 -8.72
CA PHE A 136 -1.61 -15.52 -7.90
C PHE A 136 -2.08 -16.84 -8.52
N ASN A 137 -3.34 -16.94 -8.95
CA ASN A 137 -3.85 -18.13 -9.64
C ASN A 137 -3.09 -18.40 -10.96
N ASN A 138 -2.77 -17.36 -11.73
CA ASN A 138 -2.01 -17.51 -12.97
C ASN A 138 -0.60 -18.09 -12.72
N VAL A 139 0.06 -17.72 -11.62
CA VAL A 139 1.36 -18.28 -11.23
C VAL A 139 1.24 -19.71 -10.68
N MET A 140 0.22 -19.97 -9.84
CA MET A 140 0.10 -21.25 -9.14
C MET A 140 -0.46 -22.37 -9.99
N PHE A 141 -1.44 -22.07 -10.84
CA PHE A 141 -2.18 -23.07 -11.62
C PHE A 141 -1.89 -22.97 -13.12
N GLY A 142 -1.19 -21.94 -13.56
CA GLY A 142 -0.92 -21.61 -14.94
C GLY A 142 -1.85 -20.52 -15.48
N PRO A 143 -1.44 -19.81 -16.54
CA PRO A 143 -2.14 -18.62 -17.04
C PRO A 143 -3.60 -18.91 -17.37
N TRP A 144 -4.52 -18.19 -16.72
CA TRP A 144 -5.96 -18.21 -17.00
C TRP A 144 -6.66 -19.57 -16.86
N LYS A 145 -5.98 -20.57 -16.27
CA LYS A 145 -6.58 -21.90 -16.03
C LYS A 145 -7.61 -21.88 -14.90
N LYS A 146 -7.46 -20.97 -13.95
CA LYS A 146 -8.36 -20.78 -12.81
C LYS A 146 -8.67 -19.30 -12.65
N ILE A 147 -9.96 -18.96 -12.74
CA ILE A 147 -10.43 -17.60 -12.56
C ILE A 147 -10.80 -17.38 -11.09
N ALA A 148 -10.26 -16.31 -10.49
CA ALA A 148 -10.69 -15.84 -9.18
C ALA A 148 -12.11 -15.27 -9.30
N GLU A 149 -13.02 -15.71 -8.44
CA GLU A 149 -14.44 -15.35 -8.53
C GLU A 149 -14.66 -13.83 -8.50
N GLY A 150 -13.95 -13.12 -7.61
CA GLY A 150 -14.03 -11.66 -7.52
C GLY A 150 -13.57 -10.96 -8.80
N TYR A 151 -12.48 -11.45 -9.41
CA TYR A 151 -12.00 -10.93 -10.70
C TYR A 151 -13.01 -11.20 -11.83
N GLY A 152 -13.58 -12.41 -11.89
CA GLY A 152 -14.62 -12.75 -12.88
C GLY A 152 -15.85 -11.84 -12.75
N LYS A 153 -16.35 -11.64 -11.54
CA LYS A 153 -17.48 -10.73 -11.26
C LYS A 153 -17.17 -9.29 -11.66
N MET A 154 -15.95 -8.82 -11.40
CA MET A 154 -15.49 -7.49 -11.83
C MET A 154 -15.52 -7.33 -13.35
N VAL A 155 -14.94 -8.28 -14.10
CA VAL A 155 -14.93 -8.24 -15.57
C VAL A 155 -16.36 -8.36 -16.15
N LEU A 156 -17.25 -9.08 -15.48
CA LEU A 156 -18.66 -9.20 -15.86
C LEU A 156 -19.52 -7.98 -15.46
N GLY A 157 -18.93 -6.94 -14.85
CA GLY A 157 -19.62 -5.69 -14.54
C GLY A 157 -20.44 -5.69 -13.24
N TYR A 158 -20.30 -6.69 -12.38
CA TYR A 158 -21.03 -6.77 -11.10
C TYR A 158 -20.63 -5.66 -10.11
N PHE A 159 -19.47 -5.04 -10.33
CA PHE A 159 -18.93 -3.94 -9.51
C PHE A 159 -18.98 -2.59 -10.24
N GLY A 160 -19.75 -2.51 -11.32
CA GLY A 160 -19.82 -1.35 -12.19
C GLY A 160 -18.95 -1.51 -13.44
N LYS A 161 -18.76 -0.40 -14.17
CA LYS A 161 -18.02 -0.38 -15.42
C LYS A 161 -16.56 -0.02 -15.14
N THR A 162 -15.63 -0.82 -15.65
CA THR A 162 -14.21 -0.49 -15.64
C THR A 162 -13.96 0.73 -16.54
N PRO A 163 -12.94 1.57 -16.24
CA PRO A 163 -12.62 2.76 -17.02
C PRO A 163 -12.50 2.53 -18.54
#